data_AF-A0A535MXV3-F1
#
_entry.id   AF-A0A535MXV3-F1
#
_cell.length_a   1.000
_cell.length_b   1.000
_cell.length_c   1.000
_cell.angle_alpha   90.00
_cell.angle_beta   90.00
_cell.angle_gamma   90.00
#
_symmetry.space_group_name_H-M   'P 1'
#
loop_
_entity.id
_entity.type
_entity.pdbx_description
1 polymer ?
#
loop_
_entity_poly.entity_id
_entity_poly.type
_entity_poly.pdbx_seq_one_letter_code
_entity_poly.pdbx_strand_id
1 'polypeptide(L)'
;MRSESPRYPPIGYYGLLGDLRSAALLGKHGSIDWMCLPRFDSPSVFGRLLDWEKGGYFEVRPAAQAQSDRTYRTSSNAMETHWWEGHRRLRVVDFMPVLPPARRRDCPRSVRLVRLLVGVAGSFGWQATFNPRFDYGRRPAQLKPLRGGLLLAQHGGTRLALQYPEDSTLDLRDGAAVICGRARPGKRISLILHQVEAGEPAPRPIEYERADRWLHLTDAFWFDWITSSGYHGRFIEQVRRSALTLKLMQYEPTGAFVAAPTTSLPESPGGSLNWDYRYTWLRDSAILVQALTELGFRDEAAAFMRWLDRVHKKDPSRFQIMYRVDGDPSIHETTVDELQGYGGARPIRIGNAAVDQLQLDVYGEVMRTAYVAWRARRHLPQTSRGTLIAI
;
A
#
# COMPACT_ATOMS: atom_id res chain seq x y z
N MET A 1 -25.86 -5.79 26.81
CA MET A 1 -25.81 -5.83 25.32
C MET A 1 -24.37 -5.61 24.89
N ARG A 2 -23.65 -6.65 24.48
CA ARG A 2 -22.36 -6.47 23.79
C ARG A 2 -22.71 -5.84 22.44
N SER A 3 -22.27 -4.62 22.15
CA SER A 3 -22.40 -4.08 20.81
C SER A 3 -21.69 -5.04 19.87
N GLU A 4 -22.42 -5.66 18.95
CA GLU A 4 -21.80 -6.38 17.84
C GLU A 4 -20.83 -5.41 17.17
N SER A 5 -19.54 -5.76 17.12
CA SER A 5 -18.58 -4.97 16.37
C SER A 5 -19.11 -4.83 14.95
N PRO A 6 -19.15 -3.61 14.37
CA PRO A 6 -19.63 -3.44 13.01
C PRO A 6 -18.83 -4.35 12.07
N ARG A 7 -19.53 -5.08 11.20
CA ARG A 7 -18.94 -6.04 10.25
C ARG A 7 -17.80 -5.41 9.44
N TYR A 8 -17.94 -4.15 9.08
CA TYR A 8 -16.88 -3.31 8.51
C TYR A 8 -16.18 -2.53 9.64
N PRO A 9 -14.89 -2.76 9.88
CA PRO A 9 -14.11 -1.93 10.79
C PRO A 9 -14.08 -0.47 10.30
N PRO A 10 -14.13 0.53 11.20
CA PRO A 10 -13.93 1.93 10.83
C PRO A 10 -12.63 2.11 10.05
N ILE A 11 -12.59 3.01 9.06
CA ILE A 11 -11.40 3.25 8.24
C ILE A 11 -10.17 3.59 9.12
N GLY A 12 -10.37 4.35 10.20
CA GLY A 12 -9.31 4.68 11.17
C GLY A 12 -8.74 3.49 11.96
N TYR A 13 -9.29 2.27 11.82
CA TYR A 13 -8.71 1.05 12.40
C TYR A 13 -7.60 0.47 11.53
N TYR A 14 -7.47 0.92 10.29
CA TYR A 14 -6.45 0.45 9.38
C TYR A 14 -5.14 1.22 9.56
N GLY A 15 -4.02 0.48 9.52
CA GLY A 15 -2.69 1.02 9.33
C GLY A 15 -2.31 0.92 7.85
N LEU A 16 -1.69 1.96 7.33
CA LEU A 16 -1.19 2.00 5.96
C LEU A 16 0.24 1.45 5.91
N LEU A 17 0.44 0.42 5.10
CA LEU A 17 1.75 -0.08 4.69
C LEU A 17 1.97 0.31 3.22
N GLY A 18 3.22 0.50 2.79
CA GLY A 18 3.51 0.75 1.38
C GLY A 18 4.98 0.65 1.03
N ASP A 19 5.25 0.35 -0.24
CA ASP A 19 6.59 0.20 -0.82
C ASP A 19 6.94 1.29 -1.85
N LEU A 20 6.19 2.40 -1.84
CA LEU A 20 6.23 3.47 -2.84
C LEU A 20 5.89 3.00 -4.26
N ARG A 21 5.28 1.82 -4.41
CA ARG A 21 4.73 1.30 -5.67
C ARG A 21 3.26 0.96 -5.51
N SER A 22 2.90 0.44 -4.35
CA SER A 22 1.53 0.23 -3.91
C SER A 22 1.45 0.36 -2.39
N ALA A 23 0.24 0.15 -1.88
CA ALA A 23 -0.04 0.14 -0.45
C ALA A 23 -1.00 -0.99 -0.07
N ALA A 24 -1.00 -1.29 1.23
CA ALA A 24 -1.89 -2.24 1.85
C ALA A 24 -2.49 -1.66 3.14
N LEU A 25 -3.72 -2.04 3.46
CA LEU A 25 -4.40 -1.63 4.69
C LEU A 25 -4.50 -2.79 5.66
N LEU A 26 -3.76 -2.68 6.77
CA LEU A 26 -3.69 -3.66 7.85
C LEU A 26 -4.71 -3.31 8.93
N GLY A 27 -5.68 -4.18 9.20
CA GLY A 27 -6.63 -4.06 10.30
C GLY A 27 -6.02 -4.45 11.65
N LYS A 28 -6.65 -4.01 12.75
CA LYS A 28 -6.16 -4.28 14.12
C LYS A 28 -6.04 -5.78 14.45
N HIS A 29 -6.82 -6.63 13.77
CA HIS A 29 -6.81 -8.07 13.96
C HIS A 29 -5.79 -8.83 13.10
N GLY A 30 -4.88 -8.10 12.43
CA GLY A 30 -3.81 -8.71 11.62
C GLY A 30 -4.21 -9.06 10.18
N SER A 31 -5.38 -8.58 9.72
CA SER A 31 -5.84 -8.78 8.35
C SER A 31 -5.43 -7.64 7.42
N ILE A 32 -4.85 -7.97 6.26
CA ILE A 32 -4.72 -7.06 5.13
C ILE A 32 -6.01 -7.18 4.33
N ASP A 33 -6.84 -6.15 4.41
CA ASP A 33 -8.19 -6.12 3.84
C ASP A 33 -8.23 -5.37 2.50
N TRP A 34 -7.17 -4.62 2.19
CA TRP A 34 -7.01 -3.92 0.93
C TRP A 34 -5.57 -3.99 0.46
N MET A 35 -5.37 -4.33 -0.82
CA MET A 35 -4.08 -4.24 -1.49
C MET A 35 -4.28 -4.28 -3.00
N CYS A 36 -3.65 -3.36 -3.73
CA CYS A 36 -3.58 -3.38 -5.19
C CYS A 36 -2.19 -3.79 -5.63
N LEU A 37 -2.05 -4.60 -6.69
CA LEU A 37 -0.74 -5.01 -7.20
C LEU A 37 -0.74 -5.08 -8.73
N PRO A 38 0.35 -4.68 -9.40
CA PRO A 38 1.62 -4.23 -8.82
C PRO A 38 1.67 -2.74 -8.43
N ARG A 39 0.68 -1.92 -8.82
CA ARG A 39 0.66 -0.47 -8.58
C ARG A 39 -0.57 -0.05 -7.77
N PHE A 40 -0.58 1.19 -7.28
CA PHE A 40 -1.75 1.80 -6.65
C PHE A 40 -3.02 1.70 -7.51
N ASP A 41 -2.90 2.01 -8.80
CA ASP A 41 -3.99 2.06 -9.78
C ASP A 41 -4.25 0.70 -10.48
N SER A 42 -3.66 -0.38 -9.98
CA SER A 42 -3.93 -1.75 -10.46
C SER A 42 -5.22 -2.32 -9.82
N PRO A 43 -5.86 -3.33 -10.42
CA PRO A 43 -6.94 -4.03 -9.75
C PRO A 43 -6.50 -4.62 -8.40
N SER A 44 -7.43 -4.67 -7.44
CA SER A 44 -7.10 -5.17 -6.10
C SER A 44 -6.87 -6.69 -6.12
N VAL A 45 -5.95 -7.14 -5.27
CA VAL A 45 -5.75 -8.57 -4.95
C VAL A 45 -6.40 -8.97 -3.62
N PHE A 46 -6.62 -7.97 -2.76
CA PHE A 46 -7.49 -8.00 -1.59
C PHE A 46 -8.36 -6.75 -1.63
N GLY A 47 -9.67 -6.92 -1.49
CA GLY A 47 -10.69 -5.91 -1.73
C GLY A 47 -11.82 -5.96 -0.70
N ARG A 48 -11.53 -6.46 0.51
CA ARG A 48 -12.53 -6.64 1.58
C ARG A 48 -13.20 -5.33 2.01
N LEU A 49 -12.54 -4.19 1.76
CA LEU A 49 -13.18 -2.87 1.91
C LEU A 49 -14.40 -2.68 1.00
N LEU A 50 -14.41 -3.28 -0.18
CA LEU A 50 -15.51 -3.17 -1.14
C LEU A 50 -16.58 -4.25 -0.92
N ASP A 51 -16.19 -5.41 -0.40
CA ASP A 51 -17.11 -6.48 -0.02
C ASP A 51 -16.46 -7.40 1.01
N TRP A 52 -17.03 -7.48 2.20
CA TRP A 52 -16.44 -8.21 3.33
C TRP A 52 -16.23 -9.71 3.06
N GLU A 53 -17.09 -10.32 2.25
CA GLU A 53 -17.07 -11.76 1.95
C GLU A 53 -16.34 -12.06 0.65
N LYS A 54 -16.62 -11.29 -0.40
CA LYS A 54 -16.11 -11.56 -1.75
C LYS A 54 -14.76 -10.91 -2.01
N GLY A 55 -14.41 -9.85 -1.28
CA GLY A 55 -13.24 -9.03 -1.56
C GLY A 55 -11.90 -9.72 -1.35
N GLY A 56 -11.85 -10.81 -0.57
CA GLY A 56 -10.60 -11.51 -0.27
C GLY A 56 -9.68 -10.71 0.66
N TYR A 57 -8.76 -11.41 1.30
CA TYR A 57 -7.94 -10.87 2.38
C TYR A 57 -6.72 -11.76 2.66
N PHE A 58 -5.79 -11.23 3.46
CA PHE A 58 -4.72 -12.02 4.05
C PHE A 58 -4.63 -11.73 5.54
N GLU A 59 -5.03 -12.67 6.40
CA GLU A 59 -5.02 -12.53 7.85
C GLU A 59 -3.91 -13.32 8.50
N VAL A 60 -3.28 -12.75 9.52
CA VAL A 60 -2.37 -13.44 10.44
C VAL A 60 -2.77 -13.08 11.86
N ARG A 61 -3.09 -14.10 12.67
CA ARG A 61 -3.52 -13.90 14.05
C ARG A 61 -3.14 -15.08 14.95
N PRO A 62 -3.15 -14.87 16.27
CA PRO A 62 -3.32 -15.93 17.25
C PRO A 62 -4.42 -16.94 16.90
N ALA A 63 -4.14 -18.23 17.11
CA ALA A 63 -5.12 -19.30 16.97
C ALA A 63 -6.19 -19.23 18.09
N ALA A 64 -5.77 -18.87 19.30
CA ALA A 64 -6.65 -18.59 20.44
C ALA A 64 -6.99 -17.10 20.53
N GLN A 65 -8.05 -16.77 21.27
CA GLN A 65 -8.39 -15.37 21.56
C GLN A 65 -7.27 -14.73 22.38
N ALA A 66 -6.80 -13.57 21.94
CA ALA A 66 -5.71 -12.84 22.58
C ALA A 66 -6.01 -11.34 22.56
N GLN A 67 -5.47 -10.63 23.55
CA GLN A 67 -5.42 -9.18 23.53
C GLN A 67 -4.32 -8.73 22.59
N SER A 68 -4.47 -7.52 22.02
CA SER A 68 -3.51 -6.97 21.08
C SER A 68 -3.32 -5.47 21.25
N ASP A 69 -2.10 -5.02 21.02
CA ASP A 69 -1.78 -3.62 20.78
C ASP A 69 -0.91 -3.50 19.53
N ARG A 70 -1.00 -2.35 18.85
CA ARG A 70 -0.35 -2.15 17.56
C ARG A 70 0.17 -0.74 17.42
N THR A 71 1.42 -0.62 16.99
CA THR A 71 2.07 0.66 16.75
C THR A 71 2.90 0.63 15.47
N TYR A 72 3.02 1.77 14.80
CA TYR A 72 4.12 1.94 13.86
C TYR A 72 5.44 1.88 14.63
N ARG A 73 6.45 1.26 14.01
CA ARG A 73 7.82 1.31 14.53
C ARG A 73 8.32 2.77 14.45
N THR A 74 9.18 3.16 15.38
CA THR A 74 9.69 4.52 15.50
C THR A 74 10.26 5.01 14.17
N SER A 75 9.77 6.16 13.69
CA SER A 75 10.22 6.78 12.43
C SER A 75 10.15 5.86 11.20
N SER A 76 9.20 4.90 11.18
CA SER A 76 9.04 3.93 10.11
C SER A 76 7.57 3.78 9.68
N ASN A 77 7.38 3.13 8.54
CA ASN A 77 6.07 2.68 8.06
C ASN A 77 5.85 1.17 8.24
N ALA A 78 6.80 0.48 8.88
CA ALA A 78 6.59 -0.87 9.36
C ALA A 78 5.69 -0.85 10.60
N MET A 79 4.77 -1.81 10.67
CA MET A 79 3.81 -1.94 11.77
C MET A 79 4.20 -3.11 12.66
N GLU A 80 4.15 -2.92 13.98
CA GLU A 80 4.38 -3.97 14.96
C GLU A 80 3.10 -4.22 15.76
N THR A 81 2.65 -5.46 15.77
CA THR A 81 1.49 -5.93 16.54
C THR A 81 1.97 -6.89 17.62
N HIS A 82 1.67 -6.58 18.88
CA HIS A 82 1.91 -7.45 20.02
C HIS A 82 0.62 -8.12 20.44
N TRP A 83 0.65 -9.44 20.56
CA TRP A 83 -0.47 -10.24 21.04
C TRP A 83 -0.12 -10.90 22.36
N TRP A 84 -1.09 -10.99 23.27
CA TRP A 84 -0.89 -11.65 24.54
C TRP A 84 -2.11 -12.39 25.08
N GLU A 85 -1.82 -13.51 25.73
CA GLU A 85 -2.76 -14.36 26.47
C GLU A 85 -2.02 -14.89 27.71
N GLY A 86 -2.40 -14.46 28.92
CA GLY A 86 -1.68 -14.82 30.15
C GLY A 86 -0.21 -14.39 30.10
N HIS A 87 0.73 -15.35 30.15
CA HIS A 87 2.17 -15.12 30.00
C HIS A 87 2.69 -15.23 28.56
N ARG A 88 1.85 -15.71 27.63
CA ARG A 88 2.24 -15.93 26.23
C ARG A 88 2.28 -14.60 25.50
N ARG A 89 3.30 -14.40 24.67
CA ARG A 89 3.53 -13.17 23.90
C ARG A 89 3.95 -13.52 22.47
N LEU A 90 3.25 -12.98 21.49
CA LEU A 90 3.57 -13.08 20.06
C LEU A 90 3.76 -11.68 19.50
N ARG A 91 4.88 -11.44 18.84
CA ARG A 91 5.15 -10.20 18.11
C ARG A 91 5.08 -10.47 16.62
N VAL A 92 4.33 -9.66 15.89
CA VAL A 92 4.22 -9.68 14.43
C VAL A 92 4.67 -8.34 13.89
N VAL A 93 5.61 -8.33 12.95
CA VAL A 93 6.01 -7.13 12.22
C VAL A 93 5.59 -7.25 10.77
N ASP A 94 4.69 -6.38 10.33
CA ASP A 94 4.18 -6.29 8.96
C ASP A 94 4.80 -5.09 8.25
N PHE A 95 5.40 -5.31 7.09
CA PHE A 95 5.96 -4.23 6.29
C PHE A 95 6.00 -4.56 4.80
N MET A 96 5.97 -3.52 3.97
CA MET A 96 6.26 -3.62 2.54
C MET A 96 7.69 -3.09 2.33
N PRO A 97 8.64 -3.88 1.77
CA PRO A 97 10.05 -3.50 1.77
C PRO A 97 10.34 -2.24 0.95
N VAL A 98 11.04 -1.27 1.54
CA VAL A 98 11.65 -0.14 0.84
C VAL A 98 13.10 -0.08 1.25
N LEU A 99 14.03 -0.15 0.30
CA LEU A 99 15.45 -0.19 0.62
C LEU A 99 16.13 1.13 0.21
N PRO A 100 17.18 1.56 0.92
CA PRO A 100 18.01 2.68 0.49
C PRO A 100 18.49 2.50 -0.95
N PRO A 101 18.66 3.59 -1.73
CA PRO A 101 18.99 3.50 -3.16
C PRO A 101 20.16 2.57 -3.49
N ALA A 102 21.23 2.61 -2.70
CA ALA A 102 22.42 1.78 -2.87
C ALA A 102 22.17 0.27 -2.65
N ARG A 103 21.10 -0.10 -1.94
CA ARG A 103 20.75 -1.49 -1.56
C ARG A 103 19.46 -1.96 -2.22
N ARG A 104 18.87 -1.18 -3.13
CA ARG A 104 17.58 -1.46 -3.77
C ARG A 104 17.50 -2.84 -4.42
N ARG A 105 18.62 -3.38 -4.91
CA ARG A 105 18.68 -4.70 -5.58
C ARG A 105 18.77 -5.88 -4.61
N ASP A 106 18.96 -5.66 -3.31
CA ASP A 106 19.09 -6.72 -2.30
C ASP A 106 17.77 -7.46 -2.07
N CYS A 107 16.65 -6.76 -2.26
CA CYS A 107 15.30 -7.29 -2.18
C CYS A 107 14.73 -7.52 -3.59
N PRO A 108 14.29 -8.74 -3.95
CA PRO A 108 13.63 -8.99 -5.23
C PRO A 108 12.38 -8.14 -5.38
N ARG A 109 12.18 -7.54 -6.57
CA ARG A 109 10.98 -6.72 -6.87
C ARG A 109 9.66 -7.45 -6.70
N SER A 110 9.69 -8.78 -6.78
CA SER A 110 8.50 -9.61 -6.57
C SER A 110 8.03 -9.57 -5.12
N VAL A 111 8.89 -9.34 -4.12
CA VAL A 111 8.49 -9.28 -2.70
C VAL A 111 7.68 -8.00 -2.46
N ARG A 112 6.41 -8.16 -2.06
CA ARG A 112 5.49 -7.03 -1.86
C ARG A 112 5.05 -6.83 -0.42
N LEU A 113 5.00 -7.89 0.38
CA LEU A 113 4.64 -7.82 1.80
C LEU A 113 5.41 -8.90 2.56
N VAL A 114 5.96 -8.53 3.70
CA VAL A 114 6.66 -9.43 4.62
C VAL A 114 6.00 -9.33 5.98
N ARG A 115 5.73 -10.48 6.59
CA ARG A 115 5.22 -10.60 7.96
C ARG A 115 6.15 -11.49 8.76
N LEU A 116 6.80 -10.92 9.77
CA LEU A 116 7.75 -11.62 10.63
C LEU A 116 7.09 -11.90 11.98
N LEU A 117 7.03 -13.18 12.37
CA LEU A 117 6.41 -13.63 13.60
C LEU A 117 7.49 -14.18 14.54
N VAL A 118 7.47 -13.73 15.79
CA VAL A 118 8.37 -14.19 16.85
C VAL A 118 7.58 -14.43 18.13
N GLY A 119 7.68 -15.64 18.69
CA GLY A 119 7.19 -15.92 20.04
C GLY A 119 8.14 -15.29 21.05
N VAL A 120 7.71 -14.25 21.76
CA VAL A 120 8.55 -13.52 22.72
C VAL A 120 8.61 -14.25 24.06
N ALA A 121 7.47 -14.81 24.50
CA ALA A 121 7.37 -15.58 25.73
C ALA A 121 6.30 -16.66 25.59
N GLY A 122 6.53 -17.83 26.15
CA GLY A 122 5.62 -18.98 26.04
C GLY A 122 5.40 -19.46 24.61
N SER A 123 4.46 -20.38 24.43
CA SER A 123 4.17 -21.02 23.14
C SER A 123 2.84 -20.49 22.61
N PHE A 124 2.86 -19.85 21.44
CA PHE A 124 1.68 -19.25 20.80
C PHE A 124 1.32 -20.04 19.53
N GLY A 125 0.09 -20.56 19.45
CA GLY A 125 -0.44 -21.05 18.18
C GLY A 125 -0.80 -19.88 17.28
N TRP A 126 -0.40 -19.91 16.01
CA TRP A 126 -0.76 -18.88 15.03
C TRP A 126 -1.47 -19.51 13.84
N GLN A 127 -2.35 -18.72 13.23
CA GLN A 127 -3.05 -19.07 12.01
C GLN A 127 -2.89 -17.92 11.02
N ALA A 128 -2.59 -18.27 9.77
CA ALA A 128 -2.67 -17.38 8.64
C ALA A 128 -3.77 -17.86 7.70
N THR A 129 -4.66 -16.96 7.29
CA THR A 129 -5.67 -17.24 6.28
C THR A 129 -5.39 -16.39 5.04
N PHE A 130 -5.05 -17.05 3.94
CA PHE A 130 -4.74 -16.43 2.66
C PHE A 130 -5.87 -16.71 1.68
N ASN A 131 -6.68 -15.68 1.41
CA ASN A 131 -7.85 -15.75 0.54
C ASN A 131 -7.77 -14.66 -0.54
N PRO A 132 -6.86 -14.76 -1.51
CA PRO A 132 -6.77 -13.79 -2.60
C PRO A 132 -8.00 -13.86 -3.51
N ARG A 133 -8.59 -12.69 -3.76
CA ARG A 133 -9.69 -12.50 -4.71
C ARG A 133 -9.34 -11.31 -5.60
N PHE A 134 -8.97 -11.61 -6.84
CA PHE A 134 -8.46 -10.62 -7.77
C PHE A 134 -9.58 -9.79 -8.39
N ASP A 135 -9.20 -8.68 -9.01
CA ASP A 135 -10.11 -7.82 -9.76
C ASP A 135 -11.29 -7.34 -8.90
N TYR A 136 -10.96 -6.77 -7.73
CA TYR A 136 -11.93 -6.25 -6.76
C TYR A 136 -12.83 -7.29 -6.11
N GLY A 137 -12.40 -8.55 -6.09
CA GLY A 137 -13.19 -9.67 -5.56
C GLY A 137 -13.95 -10.47 -6.63
N ARG A 138 -13.97 -9.99 -7.88
CA ARG A 138 -14.72 -10.62 -8.98
C ARG A 138 -14.09 -11.93 -9.47
N ARG A 139 -12.79 -12.13 -9.23
CA ARG A 139 -12.03 -13.29 -9.72
C ARG A 139 -11.38 -14.07 -8.59
N PRO A 140 -12.01 -15.15 -8.11
CA PRO A 140 -11.38 -16.09 -7.19
C PRO A 140 -10.08 -16.66 -7.76
N ALA A 141 -9.02 -16.71 -6.94
CA ALA A 141 -7.76 -17.31 -7.33
C ALA A 141 -7.80 -18.84 -7.19
N GLN A 142 -7.14 -19.54 -8.10
CA GLN A 142 -6.83 -20.96 -7.96
C GLN A 142 -5.56 -21.10 -7.13
N LEU A 143 -5.61 -21.93 -6.08
CA LEU A 143 -4.52 -22.15 -5.15
C LEU A 143 -3.81 -23.47 -5.47
N LYS A 144 -2.48 -23.42 -5.62
CA LYS A 144 -1.64 -24.58 -5.90
C LYS A 144 -0.41 -24.60 -4.98
N PRO A 145 -0.32 -25.55 -4.04
CA PRO A 145 0.89 -25.74 -3.25
C PRO A 145 2.08 -26.12 -4.14
N LEU A 146 3.24 -25.59 -3.81
CA LEU A 146 4.53 -25.85 -4.45
C LEU A 146 5.53 -26.34 -3.39
N ARG A 147 6.66 -26.88 -3.83
CA ARG A 147 7.76 -27.26 -2.93
C ARG A 147 8.35 -26.03 -2.23
N GLY A 148 8.97 -26.25 -1.07
CA GLY A 148 9.70 -25.18 -0.37
C GLY A 148 8.81 -24.24 0.44
N GLY A 149 7.62 -24.69 0.85
CA GLY A 149 6.69 -23.83 1.62
C GLY A 149 6.14 -22.68 0.78
N LEU A 150 5.81 -22.93 -0.48
CA LEU A 150 5.28 -21.93 -1.40
C LEU A 150 3.85 -22.29 -1.81
N LEU A 151 2.98 -21.31 -1.88
CA LEU A 151 1.61 -21.44 -2.37
C LEU A 151 1.38 -20.45 -3.51
N LEU A 152 1.15 -20.96 -4.72
CA LEU A 152 0.79 -20.14 -5.87
C LEU A 152 -0.71 -19.85 -5.86
N ALA A 153 -1.08 -18.58 -6.05
CA ALA A 153 -2.43 -18.14 -6.31
C ALA A 153 -2.50 -17.48 -7.68
N GLN A 154 -3.37 -17.96 -8.57
CA GLN A 154 -3.43 -17.46 -9.94
C GLN A 154 -4.84 -17.41 -10.51
N HIS A 155 -5.09 -16.45 -11.39
CA HIS A 155 -6.27 -16.38 -12.24
C HIS A 155 -5.94 -15.49 -13.45
N GLY A 156 -6.06 -16.04 -14.66
CA GLY A 156 -5.61 -15.36 -15.88
C GLY A 156 -4.14 -14.95 -15.78
N GLY A 157 -3.83 -13.69 -16.09
CA GLY A 157 -2.47 -13.14 -16.01
C GLY A 157 -2.00 -12.73 -14.61
N THR A 158 -2.88 -12.72 -13.60
CA THR A 158 -2.51 -12.30 -12.23
C THR A 158 -2.01 -13.49 -11.43
N ARG A 159 -0.79 -13.36 -10.87
CA ARG A 159 -0.12 -14.42 -10.11
C ARG A 159 0.51 -13.85 -8.83
N LEU A 160 0.20 -14.48 -7.70
CA LEU A 160 0.85 -14.25 -6.42
C LEU A 160 1.48 -15.55 -5.92
N ALA A 161 2.58 -15.45 -5.18
CA ALA A 161 3.12 -16.58 -4.44
C ALA A 161 3.25 -16.21 -2.96
N LEU A 162 2.64 -16.99 -2.08
CA LEU A 162 2.81 -16.87 -0.64
C LEU A 162 3.84 -17.89 -0.17
N GLN A 163 4.94 -17.42 0.41
CA GLN A 163 5.86 -18.24 1.18
C GLN A 163 5.37 -18.39 2.62
N TYR A 164 5.45 -19.60 3.16
CA TYR A 164 5.14 -19.97 4.53
C TYR A 164 6.12 -21.04 5.05
N PRO A 165 6.26 -21.23 6.38
CA PRO A 165 7.19 -22.22 6.91
C PRO A 165 6.78 -23.65 6.54
N GLU A 166 7.72 -24.45 6.04
CA GLU A 166 7.47 -25.84 5.62
C GLU A 166 6.95 -26.75 6.73
N ASP A 167 7.29 -26.45 7.98
CA ASP A 167 6.82 -27.20 9.15
C ASP A 167 5.42 -26.79 9.64
N SER A 168 4.72 -25.94 8.86
CA SER A 168 3.34 -25.55 9.12
C SER A 168 2.36 -26.53 8.45
N THR A 169 1.20 -26.70 9.06
CA THR A 169 0.07 -27.37 8.40
C THR A 169 -0.55 -26.44 7.36
N LEU A 170 -0.94 -26.97 6.20
CA LEU A 170 -1.66 -26.27 5.15
C LEU A 170 -2.97 -27.00 4.87
N ASP A 171 -4.07 -26.26 4.93
CA ASP A 171 -5.41 -26.73 4.61
C ASP A 171 -6.04 -25.80 3.55
N LEU A 172 -6.54 -26.38 2.46
CA LEU A 172 -7.19 -25.63 1.37
C LEU A 172 -8.70 -25.87 1.44
N ARG A 173 -9.45 -24.82 1.76
CA ARG A 173 -10.92 -24.87 1.89
C ARG A 173 -11.57 -23.62 1.32
N ASP A 174 -12.67 -23.80 0.60
CA ASP A 174 -13.49 -22.70 0.05
C ASP A 174 -12.71 -21.67 -0.79
N GLY A 175 -11.65 -22.14 -1.46
CA GLY A 175 -10.76 -21.29 -2.27
C GLY A 175 -9.85 -20.37 -1.45
N ALA A 176 -9.67 -20.65 -0.16
CA ALA A 176 -8.70 -20.03 0.74
C ALA A 176 -7.70 -21.08 1.27
N ALA A 177 -6.52 -20.62 1.66
CA ALA A 177 -5.54 -21.42 2.38
C ALA A 177 -5.51 -21.03 3.85
N VAL A 178 -5.61 -22.02 4.73
CA VAL A 178 -5.40 -21.87 6.17
C VAL A 178 -4.09 -22.55 6.54
N ILE A 179 -3.15 -21.75 7.02
CA ILE A 179 -1.82 -22.19 7.41
C ILE A 179 -1.72 -22.05 8.92
N CYS A 180 -1.44 -23.13 9.63
CA CYS A 180 -1.31 -23.12 11.07
C CYS A 180 0.08 -23.58 11.50
N GLY A 181 0.61 -22.91 12.53
CA GLY A 181 1.88 -23.25 13.12
C GLY A 181 1.97 -22.82 14.58
N ARG A 182 3.18 -22.94 15.13
CA ARG A 182 3.46 -22.59 16.52
C ARG A 182 4.69 -21.70 16.61
N ALA A 183 4.55 -20.56 17.26
CA ALA A 183 5.63 -19.65 17.61
C ALA A 183 6.10 -19.96 19.04
N ARG A 184 7.41 -20.07 19.24
CA ARG A 184 8.08 -20.30 20.53
C ARG A 184 9.30 -19.39 20.60
N PRO A 185 9.82 -19.06 21.80
CA PRO A 185 11.08 -18.34 21.93
C PRO A 185 12.19 -19.04 21.14
N GLY A 186 12.96 -18.26 20.38
CA GLY A 186 14.00 -18.77 19.47
C GLY A 186 13.49 -19.24 18.10
N LYS A 187 12.19 -19.56 17.93
CA LYS A 187 11.62 -19.88 16.62
C LYS A 187 11.21 -18.60 15.88
N ARG A 188 11.77 -18.43 14.69
CA ARG A 188 11.54 -17.29 13.79
C ARG A 188 10.70 -17.76 12.61
N ILE A 189 9.66 -17.01 12.27
CA ILE A 189 8.68 -17.38 11.24
C ILE A 189 8.53 -16.19 10.28
N SER A 190 8.57 -16.43 8.99
CA SER A 190 8.26 -15.45 7.96
C SER A 190 7.10 -15.92 7.09
N LEU A 191 6.21 -15.00 6.75
CA LEU A 191 5.24 -15.12 5.67
C LEU A 191 5.58 -14.03 4.64
N ILE A 192 5.85 -14.41 3.40
CA ILE A 192 6.32 -13.47 2.37
C ILE A 192 5.40 -13.57 1.16
N LEU A 193 4.75 -12.47 0.82
CA LEU A 193 3.88 -12.38 -0.34
C LEU A 193 4.66 -11.80 -1.52
N HIS A 194 4.64 -12.54 -2.62
CA HIS A 194 5.20 -12.13 -3.89
C HIS A 194 4.12 -11.79 -4.91
N GLN A 195 4.35 -10.77 -5.72
CA GLN A 195 3.70 -10.61 -7.02
C GLN A 195 4.64 -11.17 -8.09
N VAL A 196 4.15 -12.16 -8.85
CA VAL A 196 4.92 -12.83 -9.90
C VAL A 196 4.49 -12.26 -11.24
N GLU A 197 5.45 -11.79 -12.03
CA GLU A 197 5.16 -11.30 -13.38
C GLU A 197 4.72 -12.45 -14.30
N ALA A 198 3.98 -12.12 -15.35
CA ALA A 198 3.56 -13.11 -16.34
C ALA A 198 4.80 -13.70 -17.04
N GLY A 199 4.82 -15.02 -17.21
CA GLY A 199 5.97 -15.74 -17.81
C GLY A 199 7.13 -16.05 -16.86
N GLU A 200 7.25 -15.35 -15.72
CA GLU A 200 8.32 -15.60 -14.75
C GLU A 200 8.05 -16.85 -13.90
N PRO A 201 9.09 -17.60 -13.47
CA PRO A 201 8.92 -18.72 -12.57
C PRO A 201 8.47 -18.26 -11.17
N ALA A 202 7.94 -19.20 -10.38
CA ALA A 202 7.71 -18.95 -8.97
C ALA A 202 9.03 -18.56 -8.27
N PRO A 203 9.00 -17.66 -7.27
CA PRO A 203 10.20 -17.26 -6.54
C PRO A 203 10.81 -18.46 -5.80
N ARG A 204 12.11 -18.38 -5.51
CA ARG A 204 12.74 -19.30 -4.55
C ARG A 204 12.41 -18.88 -3.12
N PRO A 205 12.29 -19.82 -2.18
CA PRO A 205 12.11 -19.49 -0.76
C PRO A 205 13.24 -18.57 -0.26
N ILE A 206 12.85 -17.63 0.60
CA ILE A 206 13.74 -16.64 1.23
C ILE A 206 13.88 -16.97 2.72
N GLU A 207 15.11 -17.14 3.17
CA GLU A 207 15.43 -17.33 4.58
C GLU A 207 14.99 -16.16 5.45
N TYR A 208 14.61 -16.45 6.70
CA TYR A 208 14.14 -15.46 7.65
C TYR A 208 15.15 -14.32 7.84
N GLU A 209 16.44 -14.63 8.01
CA GLU A 209 17.51 -13.65 8.25
C GLU A 209 17.63 -12.64 7.11
N ARG A 210 17.30 -13.04 5.88
CA ARG A 210 17.29 -12.15 4.72
C ARG A 210 16.07 -11.23 4.75
N ALA A 211 14.90 -11.75 5.11
CA ALA A 211 13.69 -10.95 5.27
C ALA A 211 13.82 -9.95 6.45
N ASP A 212 14.40 -10.38 7.56
CA ASP A 212 14.71 -9.56 8.74
C ASP A 212 15.70 -8.43 8.41
N ARG A 213 16.72 -8.70 7.58
CA ARG A 213 17.60 -7.66 7.04
C ARG A 213 16.84 -6.59 6.25
N TRP A 214 15.82 -6.98 5.48
CA TRP A 214 15.00 -6.00 4.74
C TRP A 214 14.13 -5.14 5.67
N LEU A 215 13.69 -5.67 6.82
CA LEU A 215 13.04 -4.85 7.84
C LEU A 215 13.99 -3.75 8.33
N HIS A 216 15.23 -4.11 8.68
CA HIS A 216 16.24 -3.13 9.10
C HIS A 216 16.55 -2.08 8.03
N LEU A 217 16.68 -2.49 6.77
CA LEU A 217 16.89 -1.55 5.65
C LEU A 217 15.65 -0.67 5.41
N THR A 218 14.45 -1.20 5.63
CA THR A 218 13.20 -0.44 5.53
C THR A 218 13.09 0.60 6.64
N ASP A 219 13.38 0.22 7.88
CA ASP A 219 13.46 1.16 9.00
C ASP A 219 14.52 2.24 8.74
N ALA A 220 15.71 1.87 8.24
CA ALA A 220 16.76 2.82 7.90
C ALA A 220 16.32 3.81 6.80
N PHE A 221 15.69 3.32 5.72
CA PHE A 221 15.17 4.19 4.66
C PHE A 221 14.18 5.22 5.21
N TRP A 222 13.21 4.78 6.01
CA TRP A 222 12.20 5.70 6.56
C TRP A 222 12.76 6.65 7.58
N PHE A 223 13.67 6.17 8.44
CA PHE A 223 14.36 6.97 9.44
C PHE A 223 15.20 8.07 8.77
N ASP A 224 16.07 7.71 7.83
CA ASP A 224 16.90 8.66 7.09
C ASP A 224 16.05 9.67 6.34
N TRP A 225 14.97 9.21 5.72
CA TRP A 225 14.04 10.09 5.02
C TRP A 225 13.39 11.08 6.00
N ILE A 226 12.71 10.63 7.05
CA ILE A 226 11.95 11.54 7.92
C ILE A 226 12.84 12.45 8.78
N THR A 227 14.03 12.00 9.15
CA THR A 227 14.98 12.81 9.93
C THR A 227 15.67 13.89 9.10
N SER A 228 15.62 13.82 7.77
CA SER A 228 16.06 14.91 6.89
C SER A 228 15.11 16.12 6.85
N SER A 229 13.95 16.04 7.51
CA SER A 229 13.02 17.16 7.63
C SER A 229 13.62 18.35 8.39
N GLY A 230 13.36 19.56 7.91
CA GLY A 230 13.72 20.80 8.59
C GLY A 230 12.75 21.25 9.69
N TYR A 231 11.70 20.47 9.99
CA TYR A 231 10.69 20.87 10.97
C TYR A 231 11.12 20.57 12.42
N HIS A 232 11.13 21.61 13.26
CA HIS A 232 11.51 21.56 14.68
C HIS A 232 10.41 22.11 15.62
N GLY A 233 9.18 22.25 15.11
CA GLY A 233 8.08 22.84 15.85
C GLY A 233 7.45 21.90 16.88
N ARG A 234 6.51 22.44 17.66
CA ARG A 234 5.84 21.75 18.79
C ARG A 234 5.14 20.43 18.41
N PHE A 235 4.68 20.28 17.17
CA PHE A 235 3.87 19.14 16.72
C PHE A 235 4.68 18.11 15.92
N ILE A 236 5.95 17.90 16.29
CA ILE A 236 6.92 17.06 15.56
C ILE A 236 6.37 15.66 15.24
N GLU A 237 5.73 14.99 16.21
CA GLU A 237 5.21 13.64 16.03
C GLU A 237 4.06 13.58 15.02
N GLN A 238 3.10 14.52 15.12
CA GLN A 238 1.97 14.61 14.19
C GLN A 238 2.44 14.96 12.77
N VAL A 239 3.37 15.91 12.65
CA VAL A 239 3.94 16.32 11.37
C VAL A 239 4.72 15.18 10.73
N ARG A 240 5.58 14.49 11.48
CA ARG A 240 6.34 13.33 10.97
C ARG A 240 5.43 12.19 10.51
N ARG A 241 4.41 11.85 11.31
CA ARG A 241 3.46 10.80 10.95
C ARG A 241 2.65 11.16 9.70
N SER A 242 2.27 12.43 9.55
CA SER A 242 1.58 12.94 8.36
C SER A 242 2.51 12.89 7.14
N ALA A 243 3.74 13.38 7.26
CA ALA A 243 4.72 13.39 6.18
C ALA A 243 5.04 11.98 5.66
N LEU A 244 5.25 11.01 6.57
CA LEU A 244 5.43 9.60 6.19
C LEU A 244 4.23 9.04 5.44
N THR A 245 3.01 9.44 5.82
CA THR A 245 1.77 9.03 5.14
C THR A 245 1.65 9.64 3.76
N LEU A 246 1.95 10.94 3.60
CA LEU A 246 2.01 11.61 2.30
C LEU A 246 3.06 10.97 1.39
N LYS A 247 4.23 10.63 1.94
CA LYS A 247 5.29 9.94 1.21
C LYS A 247 4.87 8.55 0.75
N LEU A 248 4.12 7.80 1.55
CA LEU A 248 3.57 6.50 1.15
C LEU A 248 2.62 6.56 -0.05
N MET A 249 2.04 7.73 -0.35
CA MET A 249 1.20 7.94 -1.54
C MET A 249 2.02 8.26 -2.80
N GLN A 250 3.35 8.38 -2.69
CA GLN A 250 4.21 8.54 -3.85
C GLN A 250 4.37 7.22 -4.60
N TYR A 251 4.19 7.27 -5.91
CA TYR A 251 4.63 6.25 -6.85
C TYR A 251 6.06 6.55 -7.31
N GLU A 252 7.03 6.03 -6.55
CA GLU A 252 8.47 6.27 -6.75
C GLU A 252 8.96 6.02 -8.18
N PRO A 253 8.48 5.02 -8.94
CA PRO A 253 8.98 4.78 -10.30
C PRO A 253 8.83 5.98 -11.24
N THR A 254 7.86 6.86 -10.99
CA THR A 254 7.58 8.00 -11.86
C THR A 254 7.65 9.33 -11.11
N GLY A 255 7.47 9.33 -9.78
CA GLY A 255 7.37 10.54 -8.96
C GLY A 255 5.96 11.10 -8.82
N ALA A 256 4.95 10.41 -9.36
CA ALA A 256 3.55 10.77 -9.20
C ALA A 256 3.07 10.55 -7.76
N PHE A 257 2.00 11.21 -7.37
CA PHE A 257 1.30 10.96 -6.10
C PHE A 257 -0.12 10.52 -6.38
N VAL A 258 -0.66 9.58 -5.61
CA VAL A 258 -2.10 9.29 -5.63
C VAL A 258 -2.82 10.15 -4.59
N ALA A 259 -4.08 10.51 -4.84
CA ALA A 259 -4.88 11.26 -3.88
C ALA A 259 -5.21 10.41 -2.63
N ALA A 260 -5.50 9.13 -2.83
CA ALA A 260 -5.57 8.12 -1.78
C ALA A 260 -5.28 6.71 -2.34
N PRO A 261 -4.71 5.78 -1.53
CA PRO A 261 -4.41 4.42 -1.99
C PRO A 261 -5.63 3.49 -2.06
N THR A 262 -6.85 4.03 -2.11
CA THR A 262 -8.11 3.28 -2.06
C THR A 262 -9.13 3.85 -3.04
N THR A 263 -10.16 3.07 -3.34
CA THR A 263 -11.31 3.50 -4.14
C THR A 263 -12.61 3.25 -3.38
N SER A 264 -13.65 4.00 -3.73
CA SER A 264 -15.04 3.71 -3.36
C SER A 264 -15.30 3.66 -1.86
N LEU A 265 -14.50 4.38 -1.09
CA LEU A 265 -14.81 4.68 0.30
C LEU A 265 -15.69 5.93 0.32
N PRO A 266 -16.79 5.92 1.11
CA PRO A 266 -17.76 6.98 1.04
C PRO A 266 -17.35 8.20 1.88
N GLU A 267 -17.66 9.41 1.40
CA GLU A 267 -17.49 10.64 2.21
C GLU A 267 -18.34 10.63 3.49
N SER A 268 -19.50 9.97 3.44
CA SER A 268 -20.40 9.78 4.58
C SER A 268 -20.93 8.33 4.61
N PRO A 269 -21.10 7.70 5.77
CA PRO A 269 -21.56 6.30 5.85
C PRO A 269 -22.85 6.07 5.03
N GLY A 270 -22.81 5.09 4.12
CA GLY A 270 -23.94 4.77 3.24
C GLY A 270 -24.16 5.74 2.06
N GLY A 271 -23.34 6.78 1.93
CA GLY A 271 -23.44 7.78 0.85
C GLY A 271 -23.07 7.26 -0.54
N SER A 272 -23.28 8.12 -1.54
CA SER A 272 -23.03 7.84 -2.95
C SER A 272 -21.76 8.47 -3.52
N LEU A 273 -21.08 9.29 -2.72
CA LEU A 273 -19.86 10.02 -3.06
C LEU A 273 -18.64 9.13 -2.76
N ASN A 274 -18.46 8.13 -3.64
CA ASN A 274 -17.58 6.97 -3.43
C ASN A 274 -16.64 6.83 -4.64
N TRP A 275 -15.74 7.79 -4.85
CA TRP A 275 -14.88 7.81 -6.04
C TRP A 275 -13.59 7.00 -5.87
N ASP A 276 -12.95 6.74 -7.01
CA ASP A 276 -11.61 6.20 -7.05
C ASP A 276 -10.57 7.32 -6.95
N TYR A 277 -9.78 7.30 -5.87
CA TYR A 277 -8.76 8.30 -5.57
C TYR A 277 -7.33 7.77 -5.84
N ARG A 278 -7.18 6.60 -6.47
CA ARG A 278 -5.87 5.97 -6.74
C ARG A 278 -5.12 6.59 -7.93
N TYR A 279 -5.58 7.74 -8.40
CA TYR A 279 -5.04 8.49 -9.53
C TYR A 279 -4.30 9.73 -9.07
N THR A 280 -3.46 10.26 -9.95
CA THR A 280 -2.69 11.48 -9.76
C THR A 280 -3.51 12.68 -10.18
N TRP A 281 -4.20 13.27 -9.22
CA TRP A 281 -4.85 14.56 -9.34
C TRP A 281 -3.81 15.68 -9.28
N LEU A 282 -3.82 16.59 -10.25
CA LEU A 282 -2.82 17.65 -10.32
C LEU A 282 -2.91 18.61 -9.14
N ARG A 283 -4.14 18.97 -8.74
CA ARG A 283 -4.43 19.81 -7.56
C ARG A 283 -3.86 19.20 -6.28
N ASP A 284 -4.28 17.98 -5.96
CA ASP A 284 -3.89 17.25 -4.74
C ASP A 284 -2.38 17.05 -4.69
N SER A 285 -1.77 16.67 -5.82
CA SER A 285 -0.32 16.44 -5.92
C SER A 285 0.46 17.74 -5.72
N ALA A 286 -0.02 18.87 -6.26
CA ALA A 286 0.61 20.17 -6.06
C ALA A 286 0.58 20.61 -4.58
N ILE A 287 -0.56 20.43 -3.90
CA ILE A 287 -0.69 20.72 -2.45
C ILE A 287 0.26 19.83 -1.65
N LEU A 288 0.28 18.53 -1.94
CA LEU A 288 1.12 17.54 -1.26
C LEU A 288 2.60 17.87 -1.44
N VAL A 289 3.03 18.15 -2.69
CA VAL A 289 4.42 18.50 -3.00
C VAL A 289 4.83 19.79 -2.31
N GLN A 290 3.94 20.79 -2.23
CA GLN A 290 4.19 22.00 -1.47
C GLN A 290 4.44 21.68 0.00
N ALA A 291 3.55 20.92 0.64
CA ALA A 291 3.68 20.54 2.04
C ALA A 291 5.01 19.79 2.32
N LEU A 292 5.37 18.81 1.48
CA LEU A 292 6.64 18.09 1.63
C LEU A 292 7.86 19.00 1.40
N THR A 293 7.78 19.94 0.45
CA THR A 293 8.88 20.88 0.19
C THR A 293 9.09 21.84 1.35
N GLU A 294 8.02 22.33 1.97
CA GLU A 294 8.07 23.17 3.17
C GLU A 294 8.70 22.44 4.36
N LEU A 295 8.56 21.12 4.42
CA LEU A 295 9.24 20.25 5.40
C LEU A 295 10.70 19.94 5.05
N GLY A 296 11.21 20.41 3.91
CA GLY A 296 12.60 20.21 3.47
C GLY A 296 12.80 19.09 2.45
N PHE A 297 11.75 18.37 2.05
CA PHE A 297 11.83 17.24 1.12
C PHE A 297 11.81 17.71 -0.35
N ARG A 298 12.97 18.07 -0.87
CA ARG A 298 13.12 18.72 -2.20
C ARG A 298 13.16 17.73 -3.36
N ASP A 299 13.36 16.45 -3.10
CA ASP A 299 13.50 15.43 -4.14
C ASP A 299 12.15 15.04 -4.73
N GLU A 300 11.11 15.09 -3.91
CA GLU A 300 9.72 14.82 -4.24
C GLU A 300 9.18 15.84 -5.22
N ALA A 301 9.45 17.14 -5.00
CA ALA A 301 9.11 18.20 -5.94
C ALA A 301 9.80 18.01 -7.29
N ALA A 302 11.09 17.67 -7.28
CA ALA A 302 11.83 17.42 -8.51
C ALA A 302 11.33 16.17 -9.24
N ALA A 303 10.94 15.12 -8.52
CA ALA A 303 10.36 13.92 -9.09
C ALA A 303 9.01 14.18 -9.75
N PHE A 304 8.14 14.95 -9.08
CA PHE A 304 6.84 15.31 -9.62
C PHE A 304 6.96 16.26 -10.83
N MET A 305 7.90 17.22 -10.82
CA MET A 305 8.18 18.05 -12.01
C MET A 305 8.66 17.23 -13.22
N ARG A 306 9.46 16.18 -13.00
CA ARG A 306 9.83 15.24 -14.08
C ARG A 306 8.63 14.45 -14.58
N TRP A 307 7.66 14.17 -13.71
CA TRP A 307 6.43 13.52 -14.09
C TRP A 307 5.53 14.43 -14.94
N LEU A 308 5.36 15.70 -14.54
CA LEU A 308 4.63 16.71 -15.31
C LEU A 308 5.21 16.91 -16.71
N ASP A 309 6.54 16.99 -16.83
CA ASP A 309 7.23 17.10 -18.12
C ASP A 309 6.93 15.89 -19.03
N ARG A 310 6.89 14.67 -18.48
CA ARG A 310 6.53 13.47 -19.25
C ARG A 310 5.09 13.47 -19.70
N VAL A 311 4.17 13.93 -18.86
CA VAL A 311 2.74 14.07 -19.21
C VAL A 311 2.59 15.09 -20.33
N HIS A 312 3.18 16.28 -20.17
CA HIS A 312 3.12 17.34 -21.16
C HIS A 312 3.73 16.92 -22.51
N LYS A 313 4.82 16.17 -22.53
CA LYS A 313 5.41 15.67 -23.78
C LYS A 313 4.50 14.72 -24.57
N LYS A 314 3.56 14.04 -23.90
CA LYS A 314 2.58 13.17 -24.58
C LYS A 314 1.44 13.98 -25.21
N ASP A 315 1.01 15.05 -24.55
CA ASP A 315 0.01 15.99 -25.06
C ASP A 315 0.39 17.42 -24.66
N PRO A 316 1.13 18.15 -25.52
CA PRO A 316 1.56 19.51 -25.22
C PRO A 316 0.42 20.53 -25.20
N SER A 317 -0.76 20.18 -25.73
CA SER A 317 -1.85 21.13 -25.92
C SER A 317 -2.62 21.45 -24.64
N ARG A 318 -2.62 20.53 -23.67
CA ARG A 318 -3.38 20.69 -22.43
C ARG A 318 -2.92 19.76 -21.31
N PHE A 319 -3.26 20.15 -20.08
CA PHE A 319 -3.29 19.24 -18.94
C PHE A 319 -4.73 18.79 -18.64
N GLN A 320 -4.92 17.51 -18.35
CA GLN A 320 -6.12 16.98 -17.72
C GLN A 320 -6.05 17.19 -16.21
N ILE A 321 -7.18 17.09 -15.53
CA ILE A 321 -7.23 17.29 -14.08
C ILE A 321 -6.56 16.14 -13.30
N MET A 322 -6.54 14.94 -13.88
CA MET A 322 -5.91 13.77 -13.28
C MET A 322 -5.40 12.79 -14.34
N TYR A 323 -4.49 11.92 -13.89
CA TYR A 323 -3.84 10.90 -14.72
C TYR A 323 -3.60 9.62 -13.92
N ARG A 324 -3.34 8.52 -14.63
CA ARG A 324 -2.75 7.33 -14.01
C ARG A 324 -1.35 7.64 -13.49
N VAL A 325 -0.82 6.79 -12.61
CA VAL A 325 0.49 7.02 -11.97
C VAL A 325 1.67 7.05 -12.96
N ASP A 326 1.50 6.48 -14.16
CA ASP A 326 2.43 6.51 -15.30
C ASP A 326 2.21 7.68 -16.27
N GLY A 327 1.26 8.56 -15.96
CA GLY A 327 0.88 9.69 -16.79
C GLY A 327 0.07 9.30 -18.03
N ASP A 328 -0.55 8.12 -18.05
CA ASP A 328 -1.58 7.81 -19.04
C ASP A 328 -2.86 8.62 -18.73
N PRO A 329 -3.42 9.35 -19.72
CA PRO A 329 -4.66 10.13 -19.54
C PRO A 329 -5.93 9.26 -19.47
N SER A 330 -5.86 7.99 -19.87
CA SER A 330 -7.02 7.12 -20.10
C SER A 330 -7.54 6.54 -18.77
N ILE A 331 -8.55 7.22 -18.20
CA ILE A 331 -9.26 6.77 -17.00
C ILE A 331 -10.73 6.64 -17.34
N HIS A 332 -11.22 5.41 -17.39
CA HIS A 332 -12.64 5.14 -17.63
C HIS A 332 -13.31 4.77 -16.31
N GLU A 333 -14.35 5.50 -15.94
CA GLU A 333 -15.18 5.15 -14.79
C GLU A 333 -16.14 4.02 -15.16
N THR A 334 -16.21 3.01 -14.29
CA THR A 334 -17.18 1.93 -14.33
C THR A 334 -17.73 1.70 -12.94
N THR A 335 -18.98 1.26 -12.83
CA THR A 335 -19.56 0.81 -11.56
C THR A 335 -19.46 -0.70 -11.41
N VAL A 336 -19.40 -1.17 -10.16
CA VAL A 336 -19.40 -2.61 -9.83
C VAL A 336 -20.57 -2.89 -8.90
N ASP A 337 -21.69 -3.30 -9.49
CA ASP A 337 -22.98 -3.41 -8.79
C ASP A 337 -23.12 -4.72 -8.00
N GLU A 338 -22.30 -5.73 -8.30
CA GLU A 338 -22.37 -7.06 -7.69
C GLU A 338 -21.75 -7.14 -6.29
N LEU A 339 -21.06 -6.07 -5.87
CA LEU A 339 -20.38 -5.96 -4.58
C LEU A 339 -21.19 -5.13 -3.58
N GLN A 340 -20.98 -5.37 -2.30
CA GLN A 340 -21.77 -4.70 -1.25
C GLN A 340 -21.50 -3.20 -1.14
N GLY A 341 -20.24 -2.78 -1.26
CA GLY A 341 -19.77 -1.45 -0.90
C GLY A 341 -19.38 -1.35 0.57
N TYR A 342 -18.44 -0.46 0.89
CA TYR A 342 -17.98 -0.26 2.27
C TYR A 342 -19.16 0.18 3.15
N GLY A 343 -19.54 -0.65 4.13
CA GLY A 343 -20.72 -0.37 4.96
C GLY A 343 -22.04 -0.25 4.18
N GLY A 344 -22.13 -0.84 2.98
CA GLY A 344 -23.29 -0.73 2.09
C GLY A 344 -23.31 0.52 1.20
N ALA A 345 -22.26 1.35 1.22
CA ALA A 345 -22.19 2.55 0.39
C ALA A 345 -22.07 2.22 -1.10
N ARG A 346 -22.94 2.81 -1.91
CA ARG A 346 -23.05 2.53 -3.35
C ARG A 346 -23.26 3.82 -4.16
N PRO A 347 -22.82 3.86 -5.43
CA PRO A 347 -22.18 2.77 -6.17
C PRO A 347 -20.69 2.65 -5.83
N ILE A 348 -20.09 1.49 -6.14
CA ILE A 348 -18.64 1.30 -6.16
C ILE A 348 -18.15 1.76 -7.53
N ARG A 349 -17.18 2.67 -7.57
CA ARG A 349 -16.59 3.21 -8.80
C ARG A 349 -15.15 2.76 -8.96
N ILE A 350 -14.83 2.24 -10.14
CA ILE A 350 -13.44 2.00 -10.55
C ILE A 350 -13.16 2.97 -11.70
N GLY A 351 -12.13 3.80 -11.55
CA GLY A 351 -11.99 4.99 -12.40
C GLY A 351 -12.70 6.21 -11.81
N ASN A 352 -12.60 7.33 -12.52
CA ASN A 352 -13.16 8.59 -12.06
C ASN A 352 -13.58 9.45 -13.25
N ALA A 353 -14.89 9.69 -13.39
CA ALA A 353 -15.48 10.43 -14.50
C ALA A 353 -15.14 11.92 -14.46
N ALA A 354 -14.56 12.42 -13.37
CA ALA A 354 -14.10 13.80 -13.33
C ALA A 354 -12.95 14.07 -14.33
N VAL A 355 -12.29 13.03 -14.88
CA VAL A 355 -11.19 13.20 -15.86
C VAL A 355 -11.59 14.06 -17.07
N ASP A 356 -12.87 14.03 -17.45
CA ASP A 356 -13.43 14.79 -18.58
C ASP A 356 -13.89 16.21 -18.19
N GLN A 357 -13.82 16.59 -16.92
CA GLN A 357 -14.22 17.90 -16.45
C GLN A 357 -13.18 18.97 -16.76
N LEU A 358 -13.65 20.16 -17.13
CA LEU A 358 -12.81 21.35 -17.24
C LEU A 358 -12.61 21.98 -15.87
N GLN A 359 -11.37 21.95 -15.36
CA GLN A 359 -10.98 22.67 -14.15
C GLN A 359 -9.81 23.61 -14.47
N LEU A 360 -10.09 24.92 -14.53
CA LEU A 360 -9.13 25.94 -14.96
C LEU A 360 -8.00 26.18 -13.96
N ASP A 361 -8.20 25.82 -12.69
CA ASP A 361 -7.18 25.99 -11.65
C ASP A 361 -5.95 25.08 -11.85
N VAL A 362 -6.07 24.01 -12.62
CA VAL A 362 -4.99 23.05 -12.92
C VAL A 362 -3.71 23.76 -13.42
N TYR A 363 -3.85 24.77 -14.27
CA TYR A 363 -2.70 25.53 -14.76
C TYR A 363 -2.01 26.31 -13.64
N GLY A 364 -2.79 26.88 -12.72
CA GLY A 364 -2.30 27.47 -11.48
C GLY A 364 -1.55 26.46 -10.62
N GLU A 365 -2.04 25.23 -10.55
CA GLU A 365 -1.43 24.15 -9.78
C GLU A 365 -0.08 23.69 -10.34
N VAL A 366 0.02 23.61 -11.66
CA VAL A 366 1.29 23.32 -12.35
C VAL A 366 2.29 24.46 -12.16
N MET A 367 1.86 25.71 -12.33
CA MET A 367 2.70 26.90 -12.09
C MET A 367 3.19 26.96 -10.64
N ARG A 368 2.30 26.70 -9.68
CA ARG A 368 2.64 26.65 -8.25
C ARG A 368 3.68 25.57 -7.96
N THR A 369 3.50 24.37 -8.50
CA THR A 369 4.46 23.26 -8.35
C THR A 369 5.83 23.65 -8.89
N ALA A 370 5.88 24.27 -10.07
CA ALA A 370 7.13 24.75 -10.66
C ALA A 370 7.78 25.85 -9.82
N TYR A 371 7.00 26.80 -9.31
CA TYR A 371 7.50 27.83 -8.40
C TYR A 371 8.10 27.22 -7.12
N VAL A 372 7.41 26.27 -6.50
CA VAL A 372 7.89 25.55 -5.30
C VAL A 372 9.20 24.81 -5.60
N ALA A 373 9.26 24.05 -6.70
CA ALA A 373 10.45 23.33 -7.11
C ALA A 373 11.63 24.27 -7.40
N TRP A 374 11.39 25.39 -8.10
CA TRP A 374 12.39 26.41 -8.35
C TRP A 374 12.88 27.06 -7.06
N ARG A 375 11.98 27.46 -6.16
CA ARG A 375 12.33 28.09 -4.88
C ARG A 375 13.20 27.18 -4.02
N ALA A 376 12.92 25.87 -4.04
CA ALA A 376 13.66 24.87 -3.29
C ALA A 376 15.09 24.63 -3.79
N ARG A 377 15.32 24.71 -5.11
CA ARG A 377 16.61 24.35 -5.75
C ARG A 377 17.34 25.49 -6.46
N ARG A 378 16.71 26.66 -6.57
CA ARG A 378 17.14 27.83 -7.37
C ARG A 378 17.36 27.57 -8.86
N HIS A 379 16.91 26.42 -9.36
CA HIS A 379 16.94 26.06 -10.77
C HIS A 379 15.83 25.05 -11.09
N LEU A 380 15.28 25.13 -12.30
CA LEU A 380 14.36 24.14 -12.86
C LEU A 380 15.09 23.32 -13.93
N PRO A 381 14.90 21.99 -13.99
CA PRO A 381 15.44 21.17 -15.08
C PRO A 381 15.08 21.78 -16.44
N GLN A 382 16.03 21.83 -17.38
CA GLN A 382 15.82 22.44 -18.70
C GLN A 382 14.59 21.89 -19.42
N THR A 383 14.32 20.58 -19.31
CA THR A 383 13.15 19.94 -19.92
C THR A 383 11.83 20.52 -19.41
N SER A 384 11.75 20.84 -18.12
CA SER A 384 10.56 21.42 -17.50
C SER A 384 10.28 22.87 -17.94
N ARG A 385 11.25 23.60 -18.50
CA ARG A 385 11.04 24.98 -18.98
C ARG A 385 10.13 25.02 -20.20
N GLY A 386 10.29 24.08 -21.13
CA GLY A 386 9.42 23.97 -22.31
C GLY A 386 7.97 23.73 -21.91
N THR A 387 7.75 22.90 -20.89
CA THR A 387 6.42 22.67 -20.31
C THR A 387 5.79 23.95 -19.78
N LEU A 388 6.57 24.82 -19.12
CA LEU A 388 6.05 26.04 -18.51
C LEU A 388 5.81 27.17 -19.51
N ILE A 389 6.53 27.20 -20.63
CA ILE A 389 6.32 28.19 -21.70
C ILE A 389 5.04 27.88 -22.48
N ALA A 390 4.62 26.62 -22.50
CA ALA A 390 3.43 26.15 -23.20
C ALA A 390 2.12 26.31 -22.38
N ILE A 391 2.22 26.66 -21.10
CA ILE A 391 1.11 27.02 -20.22
C ILE A 391 0.91 28.53 -20.30
#